data_AF-A0A7Y5DGM9-F1
#
_entry.id   AF-A0A7Y5DGM9-F1
#
_cell.length_a   1.000
_cell.length_b   1.000
_cell.length_c   1.000
_cell.angle_alpha   90.00
_cell.angle_beta   90.00
_cell.angle_gamma   90.00
#
_symmetry.space_group_name_H-M   'P 1'
#
loop_
_entity.id
_entity.type
_entity.pdbx_description
1 polymer ?
#
loop_
_entity_poly.entity_id
_entity_poly.type
_entity_poly.pdbx_seq_one_letter_code
_entity_poly.pdbx_strand_id
1 'polypeptide(L)'
;MIKQLCSMFMMVGVSLAAHSSLAQEAAPSSNQSTQMDSAEIVVPPSSLRPELSKAYGIVMLDYQVVPVSGNQSIDLIGFHLLNQMNDSLYLGVGGYAPLLNGEYGGFMAFDVNAHVQHKIVGNVFVDGGLSAGGGGGGKSVQHSKILSGTGGFYKGYLGLGYELKDFSFGVNVAKIKFINSAIDHSQLNLYFQVPFSYPLGSYASSGGALSPPVMSNMQADLTDSGENIMTIGLDNFSQIKPEGLNKGVINLADLQFSHFVSRNNYAFFGPGVGVRGLPLYNQVLGGFGRRVQLSPRVNVLGQIALGSGGYAPDTMNTGAGLLVYPKLSVEYLLDKNFGVALSGGYMLAPTGSSKNYTFGAALNYHIHSLPDDLGIDAAAGGFYRGYRINLFQQTETQVTFKNKARGEINLLSLQVDNLVDEYIYIPMQIAVAYSAYLGYPGYGELLTGVGLQNKFSKDSQHQVFGQLLVGTNVHGPILKYGVGLNYGLNDRLAIYGLAGQTLALDKVKFKTDYLGLGVTYRFSVPGW
;
A
#
# COMPACT_ATOMS: atom_id res chain seq x y z
N MET A 1 -26.48 -17.10 17.95
CA MET A 1 -25.75 -17.56 16.75
C MET A 1 -25.78 -16.61 15.54
N ILE A 2 -26.71 -15.65 15.42
CA ILE A 2 -26.55 -14.47 14.53
C ILE A 2 -26.15 -13.20 15.33
N LYS A 3 -26.33 -13.21 16.66
CA LYS A 3 -25.74 -12.24 17.61
C LYS A 3 -24.30 -12.55 18.08
N GLN A 4 -23.64 -13.56 17.49
CA GLN A 4 -22.25 -13.95 17.80
C GLN A 4 -21.28 -13.68 16.63
N LEU A 5 -21.81 -13.32 15.44
CA LEU A 5 -21.03 -12.88 14.28
C LEU A 5 -20.82 -11.36 14.26
N CYS A 6 -21.74 -10.57 14.82
CA CYS A 6 -21.63 -9.10 14.89
C CYS A 6 -20.93 -8.57 16.16
N SER A 7 -20.65 -9.42 17.15
CA SER A 7 -19.98 -9.03 18.41
C SER A 7 -18.45 -9.25 18.41
N MET A 8 -17.85 -9.70 17.30
CA MET A 8 -16.42 -10.05 17.22
C MET A 8 -15.56 -9.07 16.40
N PHE A 9 -16.19 -8.16 15.64
CA PHE A 9 -15.55 -7.02 14.97
C PHE A 9 -15.48 -5.76 15.86
N MET A 10 -15.96 -5.85 17.11
CA MET A 10 -16.19 -4.73 18.03
C MET A 10 -15.79 -5.08 19.48
N MET A 11 -14.51 -5.36 19.74
CA MET A 11 -13.98 -5.32 21.10
C MET A 11 -12.70 -4.49 21.19
N VAL A 12 -12.85 -3.22 20.83
CA VAL A 12 -12.14 -2.10 21.43
C VAL A 12 -13.15 -1.40 22.36
N GLY A 13 -12.87 -1.39 23.67
CA GLY A 13 -13.46 -0.46 24.63
C GLY A 13 -14.77 -0.85 25.33
N VAL A 14 -14.68 -1.48 26.50
CA VAL A 14 -15.04 -0.92 27.83
C VAL A 14 -15.17 -2.07 28.83
N SER A 15 -14.28 -2.08 29.82
CA SER A 15 -14.60 -2.50 31.20
C SER A 15 -14.40 -1.25 32.04
N LEU A 16 -15.48 -0.67 32.54
CA LEU A 16 -15.45 0.46 33.48
C LEU A 16 -15.86 -0.01 34.87
N ALA A 17 -14.98 0.33 35.82
CA ALA A 17 -15.20 0.70 37.23
C ALA A 17 -15.88 -0.27 38.20
N ALA A 18 -15.30 -0.43 39.40
CA ALA A 18 -15.57 0.44 40.57
C ALA A 18 -15.04 -0.23 41.86
N HIS A 19 -14.17 0.40 42.67
CA HIS A 19 -14.41 1.14 43.94
C HIS A 19 -13.02 1.12 44.64
N SER A 20 -12.57 2.03 45.51
CA SER A 20 -13.23 2.89 46.50
C SER A 20 -12.26 4.01 46.92
N SER A 21 -12.85 5.12 47.36
CA SER A 21 -12.27 6.19 48.17
C SER A 21 -11.39 5.70 49.32
N LEU A 22 -10.31 6.44 49.60
CA LEU A 22 -9.95 6.84 50.97
C LEU A 22 -9.06 8.07 50.90
N ALA A 23 -9.56 9.14 51.53
CA ALA A 23 -8.82 10.34 51.84
C ALA A 23 -7.75 10.01 52.90
N GLN A 24 -6.56 10.60 52.78
CA GLN A 24 -5.78 10.91 53.97
C GLN A 24 -4.93 12.16 53.75
N GLU A 25 -5.19 13.09 54.66
CA GLU A 25 -4.61 14.39 54.87
C GLU A 25 -3.24 14.23 55.58
N ALA A 26 -2.19 14.92 55.11
CA ALA A 26 -1.03 15.25 55.95
C ALA A 26 -0.22 16.44 55.38
N ALA A 27 -0.09 17.42 56.27
CA ALA A 27 0.55 18.74 56.26
C ALA A 27 2.03 18.85 55.76
N PRO A 28 2.56 20.08 55.61
CA PRO A 28 3.72 20.40 54.77
C PRO A 28 5.05 20.35 55.51
N SER A 29 6.15 20.09 54.80
CA SER A 29 7.50 20.30 55.31
C SER A 29 8.26 21.29 54.43
N SER A 30 8.52 22.45 55.02
CA SER A 30 9.49 23.46 54.62
C SER A 30 10.91 22.90 54.51
N ASN A 31 11.68 23.34 53.50
CA ASN A 31 13.07 23.74 53.71
C ASN A 31 13.55 24.66 52.57
N GLN A 32 13.86 25.91 52.95
CA GLN A 32 14.79 26.81 52.28
C GLN A 32 16.20 26.20 52.41
N SER A 33 17.05 26.12 51.40
CA SER A 33 17.91 27.16 50.84
C SER A 33 18.95 26.36 50.04
N THR A 34 19.37 26.74 48.83
CA THR A 34 20.41 27.75 48.59
C THR A 34 20.38 28.17 47.12
N GLN A 35 20.34 29.48 46.89
CA GLN A 35 20.65 30.10 45.60
C GLN A 35 22.15 29.94 45.31
N MET A 36 22.48 29.41 44.14
CA MET A 36 23.79 29.57 43.51
C MET A 36 23.57 30.14 42.10
N ASP A 37 24.43 31.10 41.76
CA ASP A 37 24.38 31.97 40.59
C ASP A 37 24.00 31.27 39.28
N SER A 38 23.00 31.82 38.62
CA SER A 38 22.65 31.50 37.25
C SER A 38 23.55 32.31 36.32
N ALA A 39 24.66 31.72 35.88
CA ALA A 39 25.33 32.21 34.68
C ALA A 39 24.35 32.06 33.51
N GLU A 40 23.92 33.19 32.98
CA GLU A 40 23.00 33.31 31.85
C GLU A 40 23.69 32.72 30.61
N ILE A 41 23.47 31.42 30.36
CA ILE A 41 23.79 30.80 29.08
C ILE A 41 22.81 31.43 28.09
N VAL A 42 23.32 32.38 27.31
CA VAL A 42 22.63 32.94 26.13
C VAL A 42 22.40 31.78 25.16
N VAL A 43 21.22 31.16 25.26
CA VAL A 43 20.74 30.17 24.30
C VAL A 43 20.47 30.94 23.00
N PRO A 44 21.12 30.61 21.87
CA PRO A 44 20.84 31.27 20.61
C PRO A 44 19.36 31.06 20.23
N PRO A 45 18.76 32.01 19.48
CA PRO A 45 17.35 31.95 19.12
C PRO A 45 17.06 30.60 18.45
N SER A 46 15.97 29.97 18.89
CA SER A 46 15.44 28.68 18.45
C SER A 46 15.42 28.54 16.92
N SER A 47 16.52 28.10 16.33
CA SER A 47 16.57 27.70 14.93
C SER A 47 16.01 26.29 14.82
N LEU A 48 14.77 26.21 14.32
CA LEU A 48 14.10 25.03 13.81
C LEU A 48 13.90 23.89 14.82
N ARG A 49 12.87 24.02 15.66
CA ARG A 49 12.15 22.83 16.14
C ARG A 49 11.55 22.16 14.89
N PRO A 50 11.86 20.89 14.58
CA PRO A 50 11.09 20.18 13.58
C PRO A 50 9.71 19.91 14.17
N GLU A 51 8.74 20.77 13.85
CA GLU A 51 7.35 20.57 14.21
C GLU A 51 6.79 19.40 13.41
N LEU A 52 6.40 18.33 14.12
CA LEU A 52 5.57 17.29 13.56
C LEU A 52 4.16 17.84 13.39
N SER A 53 3.70 17.92 12.15
CA SER A 53 2.30 18.18 11.84
C SER A 53 1.53 16.86 11.79
N LYS A 54 0.27 16.86 12.22
CA LYS A 54 -0.62 15.70 12.08
C LYS A 54 -1.34 15.76 10.74
N ALA A 55 -1.16 14.73 9.92
CA ALA A 55 -1.92 14.53 8.69
C ALA A 55 -3.06 13.55 8.92
N TYR A 56 -4.08 13.63 8.07
CA TYR A 56 -5.29 12.84 8.16
C TYR A 56 -5.59 12.20 6.81
N GLY A 57 -6.24 11.05 6.83
CA GLY A 57 -6.70 10.36 5.64
C GLY A 57 -7.85 9.42 5.95
N ILE A 58 -8.34 8.78 4.90
CA ILE A 58 -9.37 7.74 4.98
C ILE A 58 -8.92 6.51 4.20
N VAL A 59 -9.15 5.35 4.79
CA VAL A 59 -9.20 4.08 4.05
C VAL A 59 -10.65 3.87 3.65
N MET A 60 -10.93 3.72 2.37
CA MET A 60 -12.27 3.48 1.85
C MET A 60 -12.33 2.13 1.16
N LEU A 61 -13.35 1.34 1.53
CA LEU A 61 -13.74 0.12 0.85
C LEU A 61 -15.09 0.36 0.18
N ASP A 62 -15.23 -0.03 -1.08
CA ASP A 62 -16.52 0.01 -1.77
C ASP A 62 -16.84 -1.30 -2.49
N TYR A 63 -18.12 -1.54 -2.72
CA TYR A 63 -18.61 -2.73 -3.39
C TYR A 63 -19.75 -2.38 -4.34
N GLN A 64 -19.63 -2.83 -5.58
CA GLN A 64 -20.61 -2.63 -6.63
C GLN A 64 -20.73 -3.87 -7.51
N VAL A 65 -21.93 -4.12 -8.01
CA VAL A 65 -22.18 -5.11 -9.07
C VAL A 65 -22.46 -4.34 -10.36
N VAL A 66 -21.67 -4.61 -11.38
CA VAL A 66 -21.69 -3.91 -12.67
C VAL A 66 -22.26 -4.85 -13.72
N PRO A 67 -23.51 -4.62 -14.17
CA PRO A 67 -24.05 -5.29 -15.35
C PRO A 67 -23.18 -5.04 -16.58
N VAL A 68 -22.91 -6.10 -17.33
CA VAL A 68 -22.10 -6.07 -18.55
C VAL A 68 -22.92 -6.61 -19.71
N SER A 69 -23.02 -5.85 -20.80
CA SER A 69 -23.78 -6.28 -21.98
C SER A 69 -23.20 -7.57 -22.56
N GLY A 70 -24.08 -8.55 -22.80
CA GLY A 70 -23.73 -9.85 -23.38
C GLY A 70 -22.90 -10.77 -22.48
N ASN A 71 -22.70 -10.42 -21.20
CA ASN A 71 -21.87 -11.16 -20.26
C ASN A 71 -22.52 -11.24 -18.87
N GLN A 72 -22.00 -12.13 -18.02
CA GLN A 72 -22.38 -12.12 -16.60
C GLN A 72 -21.91 -10.81 -15.96
N SER A 73 -22.66 -10.32 -14.97
CA SER A 73 -22.26 -9.13 -14.22
C SER A 73 -20.92 -9.39 -13.52
N ILE A 74 -20.07 -8.35 -13.47
CA ILE A 74 -18.84 -8.35 -12.70
C ILE A 74 -19.10 -7.60 -11.40
N ASP A 75 -18.72 -8.18 -10.26
CA ASP A 75 -18.62 -7.38 -9.04
C ASP A 75 -17.24 -6.78 -8.91
N LEU A 76 -17.14 -5.64 -8.23
CA LEU A 76 -15.89 -4.96 -7.95
C LEU A 76 -15.88 -4.56 -6.49
N ILE A 77 -14.93 -5.11 -5.73
CA ILE A 77 -14.52 -4.51 -4.47
C ILE A 77 -13.43 -3.48 -4.77
N GLY A 78 -13.60 -2.26 -4.25
CA GLY A 78 -12.61 -1.20 -4.28
C GLY A 78 -11.89 -1.07 -2.95
N PHE A 79 -10.59 -0.79 -3.01
CA PHE A 79 -9.77 -0.38 -1.87
C PHE A 79 -9.09 0.94 -2.23
N HIS A 80 -9.27 1.96 -1.41
CA HIS A 80 -8.73 3.29 -1.63
C HIS A 80 -8.03 3.82 -0.38
N LEU A 81 -6.84 4.40 -0.58
CA LEU A 81 -6.11 5.16 0.43
C LEU A 81 -6.13 6.62 0.02
N LEU A 82 -6.87 7.45 0.76
CA LEU A 82 -7.11 8.84 0.39
C LEU A 82 -6.57 9.76 1.49
N ASN A 83 -5.68 10.67 1.12
CA ASN A 83 -5.14 11.68 2.01
C ASN A 83 -6.05 12.91 2.02
N GLN A 84 -6.30 13.46 3.21
CA GLN A 84 -7.07 14.68 3.37
C GLN A 84 -6.23 15.88 2.93
N MET A 85 -6.74 16.64 1.95
CA MET A 85 -6.10 17.84 1.42
C MET A 85 -6.63 19.11 2.07
N ASN A 86 -7.92 19.11 2.42
CA ASN A 86 -8.60 20.15 3.18
C ASN A 86 -9.84 19.55 3.89
N ASP A 87 -10.69 20.38 4.46
CA ASP A 87 -11.86 19.93 5.25
C ASP A 87 -12.87 19.06 4.49
N SER A 88 -12.78 18.98 3.15
CA SER A 88 -13.76 18.25 2.34
C SER A 88 -13.14 17.41 1.22
N LEU A 89 -11.98 17.79 0.69
CA LEU A 89 -11.30 17.12 -0.42
C LEU A 89 -10.27 16.12 0.09
N TYR A 90 -10.35 14.92 -0.46
CA TYR A 90 -9.41 13.84 -0.28
C TYR A 90 -8.86 13.42 -1.65
N LEU A 91 -7.56 13.21 -1.73
CA LEU A 91 -6.90 12.73 -2.93
C LEU A 91 -6.12 11.46 -2.60
N GLY A 92 -6.10 10.50 -3.51
CA GLY A 92 -5.28 9.32 -3.30
C GLY A 92 -5.34 8.33 -4.43
N VAL A 93 -5.07 7.08 -4.07
CA VAL A 93 -4.96 5.96 -5.00
C VAL A 93 -5.81 4.81 -4.53
N GLY A 94 -6.20 3.95 -5.46
CA GLY A 94 -6.87 2.71 -5.11
C GLY A 94 -6.84 1.69 -6.22
N GLY A 95 -7.63 0.65 -6.05
CA GLY A 95 -7.83 -0.37 -7.06
C GLY A 95 -9.09 -1.19 -6.85
N TYR A 96 -9.49 -1.86 -7.92
CA TYR A 96 -10.67 -2.72 -7.98
C TYR A 96 -10.29 -4.12 -8.41
N ALA A 97 -10.98 -5.10 -7.83
CA ALA A 97 -10.91 -6.48 -8.25
C ALA A 97 -12.26 -7.18 -8.02
N PRO A 98 -12.60 -8.22 -8.79
CA PRO A 98 -13.81 -9.01 -8.58
C PRO A 98 -13.66 -9.98 -7.41
N LEU A 99 -14.77 -10.38 -6.80
CA LEU A 99 -14.75 -11.34 -5.70
C LEU A 99 -15.70 -12.50 -5.96
N LEU A 100 -16.99 -12.21 -6.19
CA LEU A 100 -18.05 -13.21 -6.08
C LEU A 100 -18.78 -13.47 -7.39
N ASN A 101 -18.83 -12.49 -8.31
CA ASN A 101 -19.67 -12.55 -9.49
C ASN A 101 -18.87 -12.66 -10.79
N GLY A 102 -19.29 -13.61 -11.64
CA GLY A 102 -18.72 -13.85 -12.96
C GLY A 102 -17.49 -14.75 -12.96
N GLU A 103 -16.86 -14.89 -14.11
CA GLU A 103 -15.62 -15.65 -14.32
C GLU A 103 -14.50 -14.69 -14.71
N TYR A 104 -14.12 -13.84 -13.75
CA TYR A 104 -13.24 -12.69 -13.96
C TYR A 104 -11.97 -12.73 -13.11
N GLY A 105 -11.58 -13.90 -12.62
CA GLY A 105 -10.30 -14.12 -11.95
C GLY A 105 -9.13 -13.47 -12.69
N GLY A 106 -8.25 -12.81 -11.93
CA GLY A 106 -7.13 -12.03 -12.47
C GLY A 106 -7.48 -10.64 -13.03
N PHE A 107 -8.76 -10.25 -13.13
CA PHE A 107 -9.12 -8.86 -13.41
C PHE A 107 -8.64 -7.97 -12.25
N MET A 108 -7.92 -6.90 -12.58
CA MET A 108 -7.50 -5.91 -11.60
C MET A 108 -7.33 -4.55 -12.26
N ALA A 109 -7.81 -3.50 -11.60
CA ALA A 109 -7.68 -2.13 -12.08
C ALA A 109 -7.21 -1.22 -10.96
N PHE A 110 -6.44 -0.18 -11.27
CA PHE A 110 -5.87 0.75 -10.30
C PHE A 110 -6.15 2.18 -10.74
N ASP A 111 -6.47 3.06 -9.79
CA ASP A 111 -6.84 4.44 -10.05
C ASP A 111 -6.12 5.47 -9.16
N VAL A 112 -6.19 6.71 -9.64
CA VAL A 112 -6.13 7.91 -8.81
C VAL A 112 -7.56 8.39 -8.56
N ASN A 113 -7.83 8.86 -7.36
CA ASN A 113 -9.17 9.19 -6.89
C ASN A 113 -9.19 10.56 -6.21
N ALA A 114 -10.16 11.37 -6.59
CA ALA A 114 -10.56 12.58 -5.87
C ALA A 114 -11.94 12.34 -5.25
N HIS A 115 -12.02 12.46 -3.94
CA HIS A 115 -13.23 12.26 -3.14
C HIS A 115 -13.55 13.54 -2.37
N VAL A 116 -14.80 13.97 -2.42
CA VAL A 116 -15.29 15.14 -1.70
C VAL A 116 -16.45 14.73 -0.81
N GLN A 117 -16.42 15.17 0.45
CA GLN A 117 -17.52 14.97 1.39
C GLN A 117 -17.87 16.27 2.12
N HIS A 118 -19.16 16.51 2.30
CA HIS A 118 -19.68 17.70 3.00
C HIS A 118 -20.85 17.32 3.92
N LYS A 119 -20.76 17.69 5.21
CA LYS A 119 -21.86 17.49 6.17
C LYS A 119 -23.07 18.32 5.79
N ILE A 120 -24.25 17.70 5.83
CA ILE A 120 -25.53 18.37 5.57
C ILE A 120 -26.25 18.63 6.88
N VAL A 121 -26.51 17.57 7.66
CA VAL A 121 -27.27 17.66 8.92
C VAL A 121 -26.86 16.55 9.87
N GLY A 122 -26.53 16.92 11.11
CA GLY A 122 -26.05 15.98 12.12
C GLY A 122 -24.88 15.15 11.58
N ASN A 123 -25.07 13.83 11.53
CA ASN A 123 -24.08 12.86 11.05
C ASN A 123 -24.25 12.50 9.57
N VAL A 124 -25.20 13.10 8.86
CA VAL A 124 -25.44 12.84 7.44
C VAL A 124 -24.59 13.79 6.60
N PHE A 125 -23.90 13.23 5.61
CA PHE A 125 -23.10 13.98 4.64
C PHE A 125 -23.45 13.57 3.20
N VAL A 126 -23.21 14.48 2.27
CA VAL A 126 -23.17 14.18 0.83
C VAL A 126 -21.72 13.91 0.45
N ASP A 127 -21.54 12.92 -0.42
CA ASP A 127 -20.24 12.59 -0.99
C ASP A 127 -20.30 12.50 -2.51
N GLY A 128 -19.18 12.77 -3.13
CA GLY A 128 -18.98 12.51 -4.54
C GLY A 128 -17.52 12.38 -4.88
N GLY A 129 -17.23 11.77 -6.02
CA GLY A 129 -15.85 11.62 -6.44
C GLY A 129 -15.68 11.21 -7.89
N LEU A 130 -14.44 11.37 -8.34
CA LEU A 130 -13.98 11.02 -9.66
C LEU A 130 -12.71 10.19 -9.52
N SER A 131 -12.62 9.10 -10.28
CA SER A 131 -11.39 8.34 -10.40
C SER A 131 -11.10 7.97 -11.84
N ALA A 132 -9.81 7.82 -12.15
CA ALA A 132 -9.34 7.42 -13.46
C ALA A 132 -8.11 6.55 -13.32
N GLY A 133 -7.97 5.58 -14.20
CA GLY A 133 -7.00 4.52 -13.98
C GLY A 133 -6.80 3.58 -15.15
N GLY A 134 -6.03 2.52 -14.88
CA GLY A 134 -5.66 1.49 -15.83
C GLY A 134 -5.79 0.09 -15.25
N GLY A 135 -5.85 -0.91 -16.12
CA GLY A 135 -5.91 -2.32 -15.77
C GLY A 135 -6.96 -3.06 -16.58
N GLY A 136 -7.53 -4.11 -16.00
CA GLY A 136 -8.60 -4.91 -16.61
C GLY A 136 -8.29 -6.40 -16.60
N GLY A 137 -9.11 -7.15 -17.31
CA GLY A 137 -9.03 -8.60 -17.37
C GLY A 137 -10.23 -9.21 -18.08
N GLY A 138 -10.37 -10.52 -17.99
CA GLY A 138 -11.49 -11.27 -18.55
C GLY A 138 -11.21 -12.78 -18.55
N LYS A 139 -12.21 -13.58 -18.93
CA LYS A 139 -12.09 -15.05 -18.94
C LYS A 139 -11.04 -15.62 -19.89
N SER A 140 -10.56 -14.80 -20.83
CA SER A 140 -9.47 -15.09 -21.77
C SER A 140 -8.89 -13.77 -22.30
N VAL A 141 -7.75 -13.84 -23.00
CA VAL A 141 -7.13 -12.66 -23.66
C VAL A 141 -8.06 -12.01 -24.68
N GLN A 142 -8.87 -12.78 -25.39
CA GLN A 142 -9.79 -12.29 -26.41
C GLN A 142 -10.99 -11.63 -25.75
N HIS A 143 -11.47 -12.23 -24.65
CA HIS A 143 -12.55 -11.68 -23.88
C HIS A 143 -12.16 -10.37 -23.19
N SER A 144 -10.93 -10.25 -22.68
CA SER A 144 -10.48 -9.02 -22.00
C SER A 144 -10.49 -7.80 -22.92
N LYS A 145 -10.29 -7.98 -24.24
CA LYS A 145 -10.44 -6.91 -25.24
C LYS A 145 -11.85 -6.36 -25.32
N ILE A 146 -12.85 -7.22 -25.14
CA ILE A 146 -14.26 -6.83 -25.18
C ILE A 146 -14.68 -6.29 -23.81
N LEU A 147 -14.30 -7.00 -22.74
CA LEU A 147 -14.73 -6.70 -21.37
C LEU A 147 -14.07 -5.45 -20.79
N SER A 148 -12.80 -5.19 -21.13
CA SER A 148 -12.00 -4.11 -20.52
C SER A 148 -11.40 -3.16 -21.58
N GLY A 149 -11.58 -3.45 -22.88
CA GLY A 149 -11.17 -2.56 -23.96
C GLY A 149 -9.67 -2.28 -23.97
N THR A 150 -9.29 -1.00 -23.90
CA THR A 150 -7.87 -0.59 -23.82
C THR A 150 -7.28 -0.72 -22.42
N GLY A 151 -8.13 -0.92 -21.41
CA GLY A 151 -7.75 -1.03 -20.00
C GLY A 151 -7.83 0.28 -19.23
N GLY A 152 -7.91 1.41 -19.92
CA GLY A 152 -8.18 2.69 -19.29
C GLY A 152 -9.64 2.81 -18.89
N PHE A 153 -9.90 3.43 -17.75
CA PHE A 153 -11.26 3.66 -17.26
C PHE A 153 -11.41 4.97 -16.51
N TYR A 154 -12.66 5.37 -16.35
CA TYR A 154 -13.08 6.43 -15.42
C TYR A 154 -14.29 5.98 -14.62
N LYS A 155 -14.37 6.48 -13.39
CA LYS A 155 -15.50 6.32 -12.48
C LYS A 155 -15.90 7.69 -11.95
N GLY A 156 -17.20 7.93 -11.87
CA GLY A 156 -17.76 9.07 -11.14
C GLY A 156 -18.90 8.59 -10.26
N TYR A 157 -19.04 9.16 -9.07
CA TYR A 157 -20.11 8.80 -8.15
C TYR A 157 -20.61 9.99 -7.34
N LEU A 158 -21.87 9.90 -6.90
CA LEU A 158 -22.52 10.87 -6.03
C LEU A 158 -23.48 10.12 -5.10
N GLY A 159 -23.47 10.44 -3.82
CA GLY A 159 -24.26 9.73 -2.83
C GLY A 159 -24.39 10.42 -1.48
N LEU A 160 -24.83 9.61 -0.52
CA LEU A 160 -25.02 10.02 0.86
C LEU A 160 -24.28 9.05 1.77
N GLY A 161 -23.72 9.60 2.84
CA GLY A 161 -23.09 8.83 3.90
C GLY A 161 -23.58 9.23 5.28
N TYR A 162 -23.28 8.36 6.24
CA TYR A 162 -23.56 8.55 7.65
C TYR A 162 -22.28 8.33 8.46
N GLU A 163 -21.91 9.34 9.24
CA GLU A 163 -20.73 9.34 10.10
C GLU A 163 -21.05 8.73 11.47
N LEU A 164 -20.26 7.74 11.86
CA LEU A 164 -20.18 7.23 13.23
C LEU A 164 -18.85 7.68 13.83
N LYS A 165 -18.66 7.41 15.12
CA LYS A 165 -17.49 7.88 15.88
C LYS A 165 -16.15 7.48 15.24
N ASP A 166 -16.04 6.23 14.80
CA ASP A 166 -14.76 5.63 14.37
C ASP A 166 -14.76 5.21 12.89
N PHE A 167 -15.89 5.34 12.19
CA PHE A 167 -16.03 5.00 10.77
C PHE A 167 -17.26 5.67 10.15
N SER A 168 -17.35 5.65 8.83
CA SER A 168 -18.54 6.07 8.09
C SER A 168 -18.95 5.00 7.09
N PHE A 169 -20.20 5.02 6.68
CA PHE A 169 -20.70 4.18 5.59
C PHE A 169 -21.68 4.97 4.74
N GLY A 170 -21.89 4.53 3.51
CA GLY A 170 -22.83 5.20 2.63
C GLY A 170 -23.17 4.43 1.39
N VAL A 171 -24.01 5.06 0.58
CA VAL A 171 -24.47 4.54 -0.71
C VAL A 171 -24.36 5.66 -1.73
N ASN A 172 -23.81 5.33 -2.89
CA ASN A 172 -23.76 6.24 -4.03
C ASN A 172 -24.26 5.56 -5.30
N VAL A 173 -24.69 6.40 -6.25
CA VAL A 173 -24.87 5.98 -7.64
C VAL A 173 -23.54 6.23 -8.34
N ALA A 174 -22.91 5.17 -8.83
CA ALA A 174 -21.63 5.22 -9.51
C ALA A 174 -21.80 4.91 -11.01
N LYS A 175 -21.16 5.69 -11.87
CA LYS A 175 -20.93 5.38 -13.28
C LYS A 175 -19.50 4.91 -13.43
N ILE A 176 -19.30 3.70 -13.95
CA ILE A 176 -17.98 3.20 -14.35
C ILE A 176 -17.97 2.89 -15.84
N LYS A 177 -16.89 3.28 -16.52
CA LYS A 177 -16.72 3.04 -17.94
C LYS A 177 -15.27 2.78 -18.29
N PHE A 178 -15.03 1.63 -18.90
CA PHE A 178 -13.76 1.31 -19.55
C PHE A 178 -13.78 1.83 -21.00
N ILE A 179 -12.62 2.24 -21.50
CA ILE A 179 -12.47 2.81 -22.85
C ILE A 179 -12.56 1.67 -23.88
N ASN A 180 -13.43 1.83 -24.89
CA ASN A 180 -13.69 0.83 -25.94
C ASN A 180 -14.06 -0.55 -25.39
N SER A 181 -14.98 -0.57 -24.42
CA SER A 181 -15.28 -1.74 -23.59
C SER A 181 -16.78 -1.99 -23.43
N ALA A 182 -17.15 -3.22 -23.07
CA ALA A 182 -18.49 -3.61 -22.64
C ALA A 182 -18.83 -3.19 -21.20
N ILE A 183 -17.84 -2.87 -20.35
CA ILE A 183 -18.08 -2.27 -19.03
C ILE A 183 -18.40 -0.78 -19.21
N ASP A 184 -19.70 -0.48 -19.19
CA ASP A 184 -20.25 0.88 -19.31
C ASP A 184 -21.63 0.92 -18.61
N HIS A 185 -21.67 1.19 -17.30
CA HIS A 185 -22.92 1.08 -16.55
C HIS A 185 -22.98 2.05 -15.35
N SER A 186 -24.22 2.39 -14.96
CA SER A 186 -24.54 3.16 -13.76
C SER A 186 -25.24 2.26 -12.74
N GLN A 187 -24.69 2.12 -11.54
CA GLN A 187 -25.17 1.17 -10.54
C GLN A 187 -25.11 1.76 -9.13
N LEU A 188 -25.77 1.10 -8.19
CA LEU A 188 -25.56 1.36 -6.77
C LEU A 188 -24.20 0.81 -6.34
N ASN A 189 -23.54 1.58 -5.49
CA ASN A 189 -22.29 1.24 -4.88
C ASN A 189 -22.37 1.55 -3.38
N LEU A 190 -21.98 0.58 -2.57
CA LEU A 190 -21.96 0.68 -1.12
C LEU A 190 -20.53 0.92 -0.69
N TYR A 191 -20.31 1.83 0.26
CA TYR A 191 -18.97 2.10 0.76
C TYR A 191 -18.92 2.16 2.28
N PHE A 192 -17.72 1.91 2.79
CA PHE A 192 -17.33 2.00 4.18
C PHE A 192 -15.98 2.73 4.26
N GLN A 193 -15.83 3.65 5.21
CA GLN A 193 -14.60 4.44 5.35
C GLN A 193 -14.13 4.45 6.80
N VAL A 194 -12.82 4.40 7.00
CA VAL A 194 -12.17 4.52 8.31
C VAL A 194 -11.18 5.68 8.26
N PRO A 195 -11.37 6.72 9.10
CA PRO A 195 -10.39 7.79 9.22
C PRO A 195 -9.12 7.30 9.93
N PHE A 196 -7.97 7.78 9.50
CA PHE A 196 -6.70 7.57 10.18
C PHE A 196 -5.91 8.88 10.22
N SER A 197 -4.91 8.92 11.11
CA SER A 197 -4.01 10.07 11.23
C SER A 197 -2.58 9.61 11.43
N TYR A 198 -1.63 10.40 10.96
CA TYR A 198 -0.21 10.05 11.02
C TYR A 198 0.67 11.30 11.19
N PRO A 199 1.78 11.21 11.95
CA PRO A 199 2.69 12.33 12.14
C PRO A 199 3.55 12.54 10.90
N LEU A 200 3.75 13.80 10.52
CA LEU A 200 4.55 14.21 9.37
C LEU A 200 5.49 15.36 9.75
N GLY A 201 6.78 15.16 9.52
CA GLY A 201 7.82 16.17 9.61
C GLY A 201 8.20 16.77 8.25
N SER A 202 8.98 17.85 8.29
CA SER A 202 9.61 18.46 7.12
C SER A 202 10.54 17.45 6.43
N TYR A 203 10.53 17.40 5.10
CA TYR A 203 11.42 16.51 4.36
C TYR A 203 12.89 16.89 4.58
N ALA A 204 13.18 18.19 4.71
CA ALA A 204 14.50 18.68 5.06
C ALA A 204 15.06 18.16 6.40
N SER A 205 14.20 17.68 7.29
CA SER A 205 14.63 17.10 8.57
C SER A 205 15.10 15.66 8.43
N SER A 206 14.91 15.00 7.27
CA SER A 206 15.35 13.62 7.02
C SER A 206 16.83 13.42 7.36
N GLY A 207 17.14 12.34 8.08
CA GLY A 207 18.47 12.04 8.61
C GLY A 207 18.84 12.81 9.88
N GLY A 208 18.06 13.83 10.27
CA GLY A 208 18.29 14.61 11.48
C GLY A 208 17.80 13.91 12.75
N ALA A 209 18.45 14.20 13.88
CA ALA A 209 18.07 13.67 15.19
C ALA A 209 16.72 14.23 15.67
N LEU A 210 15.94 13.41 16.36
CA LEU A 210 14.74 13.85 17.07
C LEU A 210 15.15 14.65 18.31
N SER A 211 14.47 15.76 18.56
CA SER A 211 14.66 16.52 19.80
C SER A 211 14.08 15.76 21.01
N PRO A 212 14.64 15.90 22.23
CA PRO A 212 14.15 15.19 23.42
C PRO A 212 12.64 15.38 23.72
N PRO A 213 12.03 16.58 23.55
CA PRO A 213 10.59 16.74 23.76
C PRO A 213 9.74 15.97 22.73
N VAL A 214 10.19 15.95 21.46
CA VAL A 214 9.54 15.15 20.40
C VAL A 214 9.63 13.67 20.76
N MET A 215 10.80 13.18 21.18
CA MET A 215 10.95 11.81 21.67
C MET A 215 10.00 11.49 22.83
N SER A 216 9.85 12.38 23.80
CA SER A 216 8.96 12.14 24.96
C SER A 216 7.48 12.10 24.61
N ASN A 217 6.99 13.00 23.74
CA ASN A 217 5.60 12.99 23.28
C ASN A 217 5.33 11.80 22.37
N MET A 218 6.30 11.47 21.52
CA MET A 218 6.22 10.32 20.65
C MET A 218 6.21 9.00 21.42
N GLN A 219 6.97 8.88 22.50
CA GLN A 219 6.96 7.66 23.30
C GLN A 219 5.56 7.34 23.83
N ALA A 220 4.75 8.37 24.14
CA ALA A 220 3.33 8.22 24.47
C ALA A 220 2.45 7.87 23.25
N ASP A 221 2.67 8.51 22.10
CA ASP A 221 1.90 8.24 20.86
C ASP A 221 2.24 6.86 20.24
N LEU A 222 3.47 6.36 20.41
CA LEU A 222 3.94 5.08 19.88
C LEU A 222 3.60 3.90 20.76
N THR A 223 3.45 4.12 22.07
CA THR A 223 2.82 3.10 22.93
C THR A 223 1.39 2.79 22.46
N ASP A 224 0.74 3.73 21.78
CA ASP A 224 -0.58 3.55 21.16
C ASP A 224 -0.51 3.16 19.67
N SER A 225 0.48 3.61 18.90
CA SER A 225 0.65 3.23 17.49
C SER A 225 1.42 1.90 17.38
N GLY A 226 0.71 0.78 17.30
CA GLY A 226 1.36 -0.52 17.30
C GLY A 226 2.37 -0.74 16.14
N GLU A 227 3.21 -1.75 16.34
CA GLU A 227 4.31 -2.15 15.45
C GLU A 227 3.90 -2.25 13.97
N ASN A 228 4.81 -1.93 13.06
CA ASN A 228 4.60 -2.10 11.63
C ASN A 228 5.71 -2.96 11.02
N ILE A 229 5.33 -3.91 10.17
CA ILE A 229 6.25 -4.78 9.44
C ILE A 229 6.02 -4.62 7.94
N MET A 230 7.11 -4.41 7.21
CA MET A 230 7.14 -4.50 5.75
C MET A 230 7.83 -5.80 5.34
N THR A 231 7.13 -6.62 4.56
CA THR A 231 7.58 -7.94 4.15
C THR A 231 7.79 -7.97 2.64
N ILE A 232 8.94 -8.49 2.23
CA ILE A 232 9.24 -8.85 0.83
C ILE A 232 9.32 -10.37 0.79
N GLY A 233 8.37 -11.00 0.10
CA GLY A 233 8.23 -12.45 0.04
C GLY A 233 8.48 -13.03 -1.35
N LEU A 234 8.90 -14.29 -1.34
CA LEU A 234 8.95 -15.17 -2.51
C LEU A 234 8.18 -16.45 -2.17
N ASP A 235 7.02 -16.63 -2.79
CA ASP A 235 6.13 -17.77 -2.58
C ASP A 235 6.14 -18.72 -3.80
N ASN A 236 5.95 -20.01 -3.53
CA ASN A 236 5.86 -21.07 -4.54
C ASN A 236 4.51 -21.75 -4.42
N PHE A 237 3.68 -21.68 -5.46
CA PHE A 237 2.39 -22.34 -5.50
C PHE A 237 2.51 -23.67 -6.24
N SER A 238 2.37 -24.76 -5.48
CA SER A 238 2.22 -26.11 -6.00
C SER A 238 0.74 -26.42 -6.16
N GLN A 239 0.28 -26.48 -7.41
CA GLN A 239 -1.14 -26.61 -7.72
C GLN A 239 -1.65 -28.03 -7.43
N ILE A 240 -2.83 -28.14 -6.84
CA ILE A 240 -3.47 -29.40 -6.47
C ILE A 240 -4.58 -29.68 -7.48
N LYS A 241 -4.41 -30.73 -8.29
CA LYS A 241 -5.34 -31.10 -9.38
C LYS A 241 -5.67 -29.87 -10.26
N PRO A 242 -4.66 -29.21 -10.87
CA PRO A 242 -4.87 -27.98 -11.61
C PRO A 242 -5.81 -28.18 -12.80
N GLU A 243 -6.75 -27.25 -12.96
CA GLU A 243 -7.59 -27.09 -14.14
C GLU A 243 -7.18 -25.82 -14.89
N GLY A 244 -7.26 -25.87 -16.22
CA GLY A 244 -6.77 -24.82 -17.12
C GLY A 244 -5.47 -25.20 -17.83
N LEU A 245 -4.95 -24.26 -18.61
CA LEU A 245 -3.74 -24.45 -19.41
C LEU A 245 -2.46 -24.54 -18.57
N ASN A 246 -2.36 -23.79 -17.47
CA ASN A 246 -1.17 -23.81 -16.62
C ASN A 246 -1.28 -24.89 -15.53
N LYS A 247 -0.45 -25.92 -15.64
CA LYS A 247 -0.37 -27.02 -14.65
C LYS A 247 0.91 -27.01 -13.82
N GLY A 248 1.80 -26.06 -14.07
CA GLY A 248 3.12 -25.98 -13.43
C GLY A 248 3.10 -25.27 -12.08
N VAL A 249 4.27 -25.26 -11.43
CA VAL A 249 4.50 -24.43 -10.24
C VAL A 249 4.49 -22.95 -10.65
N ILE A 250 3.85 -22.12 -9.84
CA ILE A 250 3.86 -20.66 -10.01
C ILE A 250 4.77 -20.08 -8.94
N ASN A 251 5.76 -19.30 -9.34
CA ASN A 251 6.60 -18.54 -8.43
C ASN A 251 6.07 -17.11 -8.35
N LEU A 252 5.85 -16.63 -7.13
CA LEU A 252 5.35 -15.30 -6.86
C LEU A 252 6.38 -14.46 -6.12
N ALA A 253 6.34 -13.16 -6.37
CA ALA A 253 6.92 -12.16 -5.48
C ALA A 253 5.78 -11.37 -4.85
N ASP A 254 5.83 -11.20 -3.53
CA ASP A 254 4.82 -10.50 -2.76
C ASP A 254 5.42 -9.38 -1.91
N LEU A 255 4.62 -8.34 -1.73
CA LEU A 255 4.88 -7.26 -0.81
C LEU A 255 3.74 -7.25 0.20
N GLN A 256 4.03 -7.23 1.49
CA GLN A 256 3.00 -7.16 2.52
C GLN A 256 3.35 -6.05 3.51
N PHE A 257 2.37 -5.23 3.85
CA PHE A 257 2.42 -4.30 4.97
C PHE A 257 1.53 -4.83 6.09
N SER A 258 2.07 -4.90 7.30
CA SER A 258 1.37 -5.39 8.49
C SER A 258 1.37 -4.31 9.56
N HIS A 259 0.20 -4.01 10.12
CA HIS A 259 0.02 -3.09 11.23
C HIS A 259 -0.52 -3.82 12.45
N PHE A 260 0.23 -3.81 13.54
CA PHE A 260 -0.15 -4.43 14.80
C PHE A 260 -1.17 -3.56 15.51
N VAL A 261 -2.42 -4.02 15.56
CA VAL A 261 -3.50 -3.37 16.32
C VAL A 261 -3.39 -3.63 17.82
N SER A 262 -2.52 -4.54 18.22
CA SER A 262 -2.18 -4.89 19.60
C SER A 262 -0.81 -5.58 19.61
N ARG A 263 -0.22 -5.86 20.77
CA ARG A 263 1.11 -6.51 20.88
C ARG A 263 1.28 -7.77 20.01
N ASN A 264 0.20 -8.55 19.81
CA ASN A 264 0.28 -9.84 19.10
C ASN A 264 -0.63 -9.96 17.90
N ASN A 265 -1.64 -9.10 17.73
CA ASN A 265 -2.57 -9.20 16.60
C ASN A 265 -2.32 -8.07 15.62
N TYR A 266 -2.33 -8.40 14.34
CA TYR A 266 -2.08 -7.46 13.26
C TYR A 266 -3.10 -7.61 12.15
N ALA A 267 -3.41 -6.48 11.49
CA ALA A 267 -4.04 -6.46 10.19
C ALA A 267 -2.94 -6.32 9.13
N PHE A 268 -3.14 -6.88 7.95
CA PHE A 268 -2.18 -6.75 6.86
C PHE A 268 -2.87 -6.62 5.51
N PHE A 269 -2.12 -6.09 4.55
CA PHE A 269 -2.50 -5.96 3.15
C PHE A 269 -1.25 -6.13 2.29
N GLY A 270 -1.39 -6.80 1.15
CA GLY A 270 -0.27 -7.04 0.26
C GLY A 270 -0.64 -7.44 -1.17
N PRO A 271 -0.07 -6.78 -2.19
CA PRO A 271 -0.11 -7.29 -3.56
C PRO A 271 0.93 -8.40 -3.77
N GLY A 272 0.63 -9.30 -4.70
CA GLY A 272 1.57 -10.33 -5.18
C GLY A 272 1.43 -10.55 -6.68
N VAL A 273 2.55 -10.88 -7.33
CA VAL A 273 2.61 -11.10 -8.78
C VAL A 273 3.41 -12.34 -9.12
N GLY A 274 2.98 -13.04 -10.17
CA GLY A 274 3.71 -14.17 -10.74
C GLY A 274 4.98 -13.70 -11.46
N VAL A 275 6.13 -14.24 -11.04
CA VAL A 275 7.45 -13.95 -11.64
C VAL A 275 7.91 -15.08 -12.58
N ARG A 276 7.53 -16.33 -12.31
CA ARG A 276 7.87 -17.49 -13.15
C ARG A 276 6.75 -18.54 -13.11
N GLY A 277 6.62 -19.31 -14.19
CA GLY A 277 5.58 -20.34 -14.34
C GLY A 277 4.25 -19.76 -14.85
N LEU A 278 3.81 -18.64 -14.26
CA LEU A 278 2.67 -17.87 -14.76
C LEU A 278 2.87 -16.36 -14.56
N PRO A 279 3.78 -15.71 -15.33
CA PRO A 279 3.83 -14.25 -15.41
C PRO A 279 2.45 -13.70 -15.75
N LEU A 280 2.09 -12.52 -15.22
CA LEU A 280 0.73 -11.93 -15.19
C LEU A 280 -0.24 -12.47 -14.15
N TYR A 281 0.06 -13.57 -13.46
CA TYR A 281 -0.72 -13.87 -12.24
C TYR A 281 -0.62 -12.68 -11.28
N ASN A 282 -1.74 -12.24 -10.75
CA ASN A 282 -1.80 -11.13 -9.81
C ASN A 282 -2.76 -11.45 -8.67
N GLN A 283 -2.46 -10.94 -7.49
CA GLN A 283 -3.33 -11.03 -6.33
C GLN A 283 -3.17 -9.80 -5.45
N VAL A 284 -4.24 -9.45 -4.76
CA VAL A 284 -4.26 -8.48 -3.68
C VAL A 284 -4.99 -9.14 -2.52
N LEU A 285 -4.28 -9.30 -1.42
CA LEU A 285 -4.77 -10.00 -0.23
C LEU A 285 -4.69 -9.07 0.97
N GLY A 286 -5.69 -9.16 1.84
CA GLY A 286 -5.65 -8.54 3.16
C GLY A 286 -6.29 -9.43 4.20
N GLY A 287 -6.00 -9.19 5.47
CA GLY A 287 -6.57 -10.02 6.52
C GLY A 287 -5.97 -9.75 7.87
N PHE A 288 -6.03 -10.78 8.71
CA PHE A 288 -5.62 -10.72 10.10
C PHE A 288 -4.64 -11.83 10.42
N GLY A 289 -3.69 -11.51 11.28
CA GLY A 289 -2.75 -12.48 11.79
C GLY A 289 -2.45 -12.27 13.26
N ARG A 290 -1.79 -13.27 13.82
CA ARG A 290 -1.34 -13.30 15.20
C ARG A 290 0.09 -13.78 15.27
N ARG A 291 0.92 -13.04 16.00
CA ARG A 291 2.27 -13.41 16.40
C ARG A 291 2.23 -14.18 17.73
N VAL A 292 3.01 -15.25 17.79
CA VAL A 292 3.39 -15.95 19.01
C VAL A 292 4.91 -15.93 19.07
N GLN A 293 5.45 -15.24 20.07
CA GLN A 293 6.89 -15.23 20.31
C GLN A 293 7.29 -16.52 21.03
N LEU A 294 8.16 -17.31 20.41
CA LEU A 294 8.70 -18.54 21.02
C LEU A 294 9.98 -18.27 21.80
N SER A 295 10.79 -17.31 21.33
CA SER A 295 12.00 -16.82 21.99
C SER A 295 12.25 -15.36 21.60
N PRO A 296 13.22 -14.66 22.23
CA PRO A 296 13.53 -13.27 21.88
C PRO A 296 13.84 -13.03 20.39
N ARG A 297 14.26 -14.06 19.65
CA ARG A 297 14.58 -13.97 18.21
C ARG A 297 13.69 -14.83 17.32
N VAL A 298 12.75 -15.59 17.86
CA VAL A 298 11.93 -16.52 17.07
C VAL A 298 10.45 -16.21 17.27
N ASN A 299 9.81 -15.84 16.17
CA ASN A 299 8.38 -15.57 16.12
C ASN A 299 7.68 -16.58 15.21
N VAL A 300 6.49 -17.01 15.62
CA VAL A 300 5.56 -17.74 14.75
C VAL A 300 4.40 -16.81 14.43
N LEU A 301 4.13 -16.61 13.14
CA LEU A 301 3.06 -15.76 12.65
C LEU A 301 2.04 -16.64 11.93
N GLY A 302 0.83 -16.73 12.49
CA GLY A 302 -0.31 -17.36 11.83
C GLY A 302 -1.23 -16.28 11.26
N GLN A 303 -1.65 -16.41 10.00
CA GLN A 303 -2.53 -15.45 9.37
C GLN A 303 -3.58 -16.10 8.47
N ILE A 304 -4.69 -15.40 8.30
CA ILE A 304 -5.70 -15.71 7.29
C ILE A 304 -5.94 -14.48 6.43
N ALA A 305 -5.79 -14.67 5.12
CA ALA A 305 -6.03 -13.63 4.13
C ALA A 305 -7.31 -13.92 3.34
N LEU A 306 -7.98 -12.84 2.95
CA LEU A 306 -9.06 -12.79 1.98
C LEU A 306 -8.72 -11.73 0.94
N GLY A 307 -9.10 -11.96 -0.30
CA GLY A 307 -8.88 -10.95 -1.33
C GLY A 307 -9.23 -11.46 -2.70
N SER A 308 -8.64 -10.84 -3.72
CA SER A 308 -8.89 -11.19 -5.11
C SER A 308 -7.58 -11.47 -5.83
N GLY A 309 -7.62 -12.38 -6.78
CA GLY A 309 -6.50 -12.60 -7.67
C GLY A 309 -6.76 -13.71 -8.66
N GLY A 310 -5.69 -14.13 -9.32
CA GLY A 310 -5.72 -15.23 -10.26
C GLY A 310 -5.14 -14.87 -11.60
N TYR A 311 -5.76 -15.47 -12.61
CA TYR A 311 -5.49 -15.29 -14.02
C TYR A 311 -6.81 -15.54 -14.76
N ALA A 312 -6.84 -15.25 -16.06
CA ALA A 312 -7.91 -15.71 -16.93
C ALA A 312 -8.27 -17.20 -16.65
N PRO A 313 -9.54 -17.50 -16.30
CA PRO A 313 -10.00 -18.83 -15.93
C PRO A 313 -9.62 -19.99 -16.86
N ASP A 314 -9.44 -19.74 -18.16
CA ASP A 314 -8.96 -20.73 -19.12
C ASP A 314 -7.54 -21.25 -18.82
N THR A 315 -6.73 -20.43 -18.16
CA THR A 315 -5.33 -20.70 -17.86
C THR A 315 -5.17 -21.16 -16.41
N MET A 316 -5.91 -20.55 -15.48
CA MET A 316 -5.97 -20.94 -14.08
C MET A 316 -7.35 -20.60 -13.52
N ASN A 317 -8.14 -21.63 -13.21
CA ASN A 317 -9.53 -21.43 -12.79
C ASN A 317 -9.64 -20.95 -11.35
N THR A 318 -9.72 -19.63 -11.17
CA THR A 318 -10.00 -18.94 -9.90
C THR A 318 -11.47 -18.48 -9.79
N GLY A 319 -12.30 -18.78 -10.79
CA GLY A 319 -13.69 -18.34 -10.86
C GLY A 319 -13.82 -16.83 -10.93
N ALA A 320 -14.63 -16.24 -10.04
CA ALA A 320 -14.82 -14.81 -9.94
C ALA A 320 -13.54 -14.07 -9.49
N GLY A 321 -12.72 -14.69 -8.65
CA GLY A 321 -11.44 -14.14 -8.22
C GLY A 321 -11.23 -14.18 -6.71
N LEU A 322 -12.24 -14.50 -5.89
CA LEU A 322 -12.08 -14.62 -4.44
C LEU A 322 -11.00 -15.64 -4.08
N LEU A 323 -10.06 -15.20 -3.25
CA LEU A 323 -9.00 -16.01 -2.68
C LEU A 323 -9.12 -16.07 -1.16
N VAL A 324 -8.85 -17.24 -0.60
CA VAL A 324 -8.76 -17.49 0.85
C VAL A 324 -7.41 -18.13 1.13
N TYR A 325 -6.63 -17.54 2.05
CA TYR A 325 -5.25 -17.93 2.27
C TYR A 325 -4.86 -18.00 3.75
N PRO A 326 -5.08 -19.15 4.42
CA PRO A 326 -4.37 -19.48 5.65
C PRO A 326 -2.87 -19.69 5.38
N LYS A 327 -2.03 -18.98 6.13
CA LYS A 327 -0.55 -19.04 6.05
C LYS A 327 0.03 -19.08 7.47
N LEU A 328 1.05 -19.91 7.65
CA LEU A 328 1.87 -19.98 8.85
C LEU A 328 3.30 -19.66 8.49
N SER A 329 3.94 -18.78 9.24
CA SER A 329 5.34 -18.38 9.02
C SER A 329 6.13 -18.52 10.33
N VAL A 330 7.39 -18.90 10.20
CA VAL A 330 8.37 -18.87 11.30
C VAL A 330 9.43 -17.86 10.90
N GLU A 331 9.59 -16.84 11.73
CA GLU A 331 10.56 -15.77 11.57
C GLU A 331 11.69 -15.92 12.58
N TYR A 332 12.91 -15.70 12.10
CA TYR A 332 14.10 -15.50 12.91
C TYR A 332 14.59 -14.06 12.75
N LEU A 333 14.65 -13.32 13.86
CA LEU A 333 15.17 -11.95 13.91
C LEU A 333 16.70 -11.97 13.83
N LEU A 334 17.24 -11.37 12.77
CA LEU A 334 18.67 -11.12 12.60
C LEU A 334 19.12 -9.99 13.55
N ASP A 335 18.30 -8.95 13.66
CA ASP A 335 18.45 -7.84 14.59
C ASP A 335 17.07 -7.26 14.98
N LYS A 336 17.03 -6.05 15.58
CA LYS A 336 15.79 -5.41 16.04
C LYS A 336 14.85 -4.96 14.91
N ASN A 337 15.38 -4.82 13.69
CA ASN A 337 14.68 -4.30 12.53
C ASN A 337 14.52 -5.33 11.41
N PHE A 338 15.39 -6.34 11.31
CA PHE A 338 15.40 -7.31 10.22
C PHE A 338 15.14 -8.73 10.69
N GLY A 339 14.17 -9.38 10.06
CA GLY A 339 13.85 -10.79 10.25
C GLY A 339 13.86 -11.55 8.93
N VAL A 340 14.22 -12.83 8.97
CA VAL A 340 14.05 -13.75 7.84
C VAL A 340 12.99 -14.78 8.22
N ALA A 341 12.06 -15.04 7.30
CA ALA A 341 10.94 -15.94 7.56
C ALA A 341 10.86 -17.05 6.52
N LEU A 342 10.45 -18.22 6.98
CA LEU A 342 9.97 -19.32 6.13
C LEU A 342 8.48 -19.50 6.35
N SER A 343 7.74 -19.79 5.30
CA SER A 343 6.29 -19.89 5.37
C SER A 343 5.73 -21.10 4.63
N GLY A 344 4.61 -21.59 5.14
CA GLY A 344 3.80 -22.66 4.56
C GLY A 344 2.33 -22.29 4.63
N GLY A 345 1.54 -22.66 3.63
CA GLY A 345 0.14 -22.27 3.58
C GLY A 345 -0.67 -23.03 2.54
N TYR A 346 -1.95 -22.65 2.46
CA TYR A 346 -2.91 -23.29 1.58
C TYR A 346 -3.81 -22.24 0.93
N MET A 347 -3.63 -22.00 -0.37
CA MET A 347 -4.39 -21.01 -1.13
C MET A 347 -5.59 -21.68 -1.80
N LEU A 348 -6.76 -21.10 -1.62
CA LEU A 348 -8.04 -21.57 -2.16
C LEU A 348 -8.69 -20.47 -2.99
N ALA A 349 -9.26 -20.84 -4.12
CA ALA A 349 -10.20 -19.99 -4.84
C ALA A 349 -11.62 -20.59 -4.74
N PRO A 350 -12.44 -20.22 -3.74
CA PRO A 350 -13.72 -20.89 -3.47
C PRO A 350 -14.74 -20.77 -4.61
N THR A 351 -14.64 -19.72 -5.43
CA THR A 351 -15.48 -19.50 -6.61
C THR A 351 -14.97 -20.24 -7.85
N GLY A 352 -13.80 -20.87 -7.78
CA GLY A 352 -13.19 -21.66 -8.85
C GLY A 352 -12.71 -23.03 -8.37
N SER A 353 -11.86 -23.68 -9.16
CA SER A 353 -11.30 -25.00 -8.80
C SER A 353 -9.85 -24.94 -8.30
N SER A 354 -9.18 -23.78 -8.41
CA SER A 354 -7.78 -23.63 -8.01
C SER A 354 -7.56 -23.83 -6.51
N LYS A 355 -6.61 -24.70 -6.18
CA LYS A 355 -6.14 -25.00 -4.83
C LYS A 355 -4.64 -25.20 -4.88
N ASN A 356 -3.89 -24.62 -3.94
CA ASN A 356 -2.44 -24.64 -3.98
C ASN A 356 -1.83 -24.84 -2.59
N TYR A 357 -0.84 -25.71 -2.48
CA TYR A 357 0.09 -25.64 -1.36
C TYR A 357 1.10 -24.53 -1.64
N THR A 358 1.36 -23.70 -0.63
CA THR A 358 2.29 -22.59 -0.76
C THR A 358 3.50 -22.80 0.15
N PHE A 359 4.70 -22.54 -0.37
CA PHE A 359 5.93 -22.50 0.42
C PHE A 359 6.75 -21.29 0.03
N GLY A 360 7.24 -20.54 1.00
CA GLY A 360 7.97 -19.33 0.69
C GLY A 360 9.00 -18.92 1.72
N ALA A 361 9.79 -17.93 1.33
CA ALA A 361 10.76 -17.26 2.15
C ALA A 361 10.52 -15.75 2.08
N ALA A 362 10.79 -15.04 3.16
CA ALA A 362 10.59 -13.60 3.19
C ALA A 362 11.65 -12.87 4.02
N LEU A 363 11.85 -11.61 3.68
CA LEU A 363 12.58 -10.64 4.49
C LEU A 363 11.56 -9.68 5.12
N ASN A 364 11.60 -9.56 6.44
CA ASN A 364 10.75 -8.69 7.22
C ASN A 364 11.56 -7.51 7.74
N TYR A 365 11.00 -6.31 7.55
CA TYR A 365 11.54 -5.06 8.05
C TYR A 365 10.57 -4.44 9.07
N HIS A 366 10.98 -4.41 10.33
CA HIS A 366 10.22 -3.85 11.44
C HIS A 366 10.54 -2.37 11.59
N ILE A 367 9.54 -1.53 11.32
CA ILE A 367 9.67 -0.07 11.25
C ILE A 367 9.61 0.57 12.65
N HIS A 368 8.88 -0.06 13.58
CA HIS A 368 8.61 0.47 14.93
C HIS A 368 8.67 -0.61 16.02
N SER A 369 9.75 -1.40 16.07
CA SER A 369 9.96 -2.34 17.19
C SER A 369 10.16 -1.54 18.47
N LEU A 370 9.16 -1.51 19.36
CA LEU A 370 9.33 -0.94 20.69
C LEU A 370 10.50 -1.65 21.40
N PRO A 371 11.42 -0.92 22.05
CA PRO A 371 12.57 -1.49 22.73
C PRO A 371 12.17 -2.04 24.09
N ASP A 372 11.26 -3.01 24.16
CA ASP A 372 10.84 -3.53 25.47
C ASP A 372 11.73 -4.68 26.00
N ASP A 373 12.45 -5.44 25.14
CA ASP A 373 13.12 -6.69 25.61
C ASP A 373 14.59 -6.90 25.18
N LEU A 374 15.23 -5.98 24.44
CA LEU A 374 16.61 -6.17 23.96
C LEU A 374 17.69 -5.46 24.79
N GLY A 375 17.34 -4.75 25.86
CA GLY A 375 18.33 -4.10 26.73
C GLY A 375 19.25 -3.10 26.00
N ILE A 376 18.78 -2.51 24.89
CA ILE A 376 19.53 -1.50 24.15
C ILE A 376 19.11 -0.12 24.65
N ASP A 377 20.13 0.63 25.05
CA ASP A 377 20.10 1.95 25.65
C ASP A 377 19.14 2.94 24.95
N ALA A 378 18.33 3.64 25.74
CA ALA A 378 17.58 4.83 25.31
C ALA A 378 18.52 5.95 24.77
N ALA A 379 19.83 5.78 24.90
CA ALA A 379 20.88 6.62 24.33
C ALA A 379 21.06 6.52 22.80
N ALA A 380 20.41 5.56 22.11
CA ALA A 380 20.58 5.41 20.65
C ALA A 380 20.01 6.59 19.83
N GLY A 381 19.15 7.43 20.42
CA GLY A 381 18.59 8.64 19.78
C GLY A 381 17.64 8.32 18.62
N GLY A 382 16.47 8.96 18.59
CA GLY A 382 15.58 8.85 17.43
C GLY A 382 16.05 9.73 16.27
N PHE A 383 15.63 9.42 15.04
CA PHE A 383 15.91 10.24 13.86
C PHE A 383 14.69 10.35 12.92
N TYR A 384 14.70 11.35 12.05
CA TYR A 384 13.70 11.50 11.00
C TYR A 384 14.06 10.65 9.78
N ARG A 385 13.15 9.78 9.36
CA ARG A 385 13.25 8.97 8.15
C ARG A 385 12.50 9.65 7.01
N GLY A 386 13.18 9.95 5.92
CA GLY A 386 12.61 10.59 4.74
C GLY A 386 11.88 9.60 3.84
N TYR A 387 10.72 10.00 3.34
CA TYR A 387 9.96 9.27 2.34
C TYR A 387 9.56 10.18 1.19
N ARG A 388 9.44 9.60 -0.01
CA ARG A 388 8.80 10.24 -1.16
C ARG A 388 7.74 9.32 -1.75
N ILE A 389 6.61 9.89 -2.12
CA ILE A 389 5.58 9.23 -2.90
C ILE A 389 5.52 9.95 -4.24
N ASN A 390 5.88 9.26 -5.31
CA ASN A 390 5.85 9.75 -6.67
C ASN A 390 4.64 9.16 -7.38
N LEU A 391 3.77 10.01 -7.91
CA LEU A 391 2.63 9.62 -8.74
C LEU A 391 2.81 10.24 -10.11
N PHE A 392 2.93 9.41 -11.14
CA PHE A 392 3.32 9.90 -12.45
C PHE A 392 2.72 9.10 -13.60
N GLN A 393 2.49 9.82 -14.69
CA GLN A 393 2.26 9.25 -16.00
C GLN A 393 3.59 8.70 -16.53
N GLN A 394 3.60 7.47 -17.03
CA GLN A 394 4.75 6.84 -17.68
C GLN A 394 4.38 6.41 -19.09
N THR A 395 5.17 6.83 -20.08
CA THR A 395 4.99 6.45 -21.48
C THR A 395 6.21 5.64 -21.93
N GLU A 396 5.96 4.38 -22.26
CA GLU A 396 6.90 3.44 -22.87
C GLU A 396 6.86 3.63 -24.39
N THR A 397 8.00 3.97 -24.97
CA THR A 397 8.23 4.29 -26.37
C THR A 397 9.22 3.31 -26.99
N GLN A 398 9.22 3.21 -28.33
CA GLN A 398 10.11 2.27 -29.05
C GLN A 398 10.01 0.82 -28.53
N VAL A 399 8.81 0.44 -28.08
CA VAL A 399 8.57 -0.85 -27.45
C VAL A 399 8.84 -1.96 -28.45
N THR A 400 9.76 -2.86 -28.12
CA THR A 400 10.12 -4.02 -28.91
C THR A 400 9.84 -5.28 -28.11
N PHE A 401 9.08 -6.20 -28.69
CA PHE A 401 8.82 -7.52 -28.10
C PHE A 401 8.96 -8.63 -29.14
N LYS A 402 9.84 -9.61 -28.85
CA LYS A 402 10.24 -10.69 -29.78
C LYS A 402 10.75 -10.13 -31.11
N ASN A 403 11.61 -9.11 -31.06
CA ASN A 403 12.17 -8.40 -32.23
C ASN A 403 11.12 -7.75 -33.16
N LYS A 404 9.92 -7.47 -32.65
CA LYS A 404 8.88 -6.75 -33.39
C LYS A 404 8.55 -5.46 -32.65
N ALA A 405 8.59 -4.35 -33.37
CA ALA A 405 8.12 -3.06 -32.88
C ALA A 405 6.63 -3.16 -32.49
N ARG A 406 6.28 -2.51 -31.40
CA ARG A 406 4.94 -2.42 -30.81
C ARG A 406 4.57 -0.95 -30.64
N GLY A 407 3.27 -0.70 -30.47
CA GLY A 407 2.79 0.62 -30.09
C GLY A 407 3.27 1.02 -28.70
N GLU A 408 3.18 2.30 -28.43
CA GLU A 408 3.47 2.88 -27.11
C GLU A 408 2.58 2.27 -26.03
N ILE A 409 3.09 2.21 -24.80
CA ILE A 409 2.31 1.81 -23.63
C ILE A 409 2.28 3.00 -22.68
N ASN A 410 1.09 3.39 -22.28
CA ASN A 410 0.85 4.45 -21.32
C ASN A 410 0.39 3.85 -20.00
N LEU A 411 1.11 4.17 -18.93
CA LEU A 411 0.92 3.65 -17.59
C LEU A 411 0.72 4.77 -16.58
N LEU A 412 -0.09 4.48 -15.58
CA LEU A 412 -0.12 5.19 -14.31
C LEU A 412 0.87 4.48 -13.37
N SER A 413 1.81 5.22 -12.81
CA SER A 413 2.86 4.71 -11.94
C SER A 413 2.81 5.34 -10.55
N LEU A 414 2.91 4.50 -9.53
CA LEU A 414 3.11 4.86 -8.14
C LEU A 414 4.49 4.34 -7.71
N GLN A 415 5.32 5.21 -7.16
CA GLN A 415 6.61 4.84 -6.59
C GLN A 415 6.75 5.40 -5.18
N VAL A 416 7.16 4.56 -4.23
CA VAL A 416 7.52 4.96 -2.86
C VAL A 416 9.03 4.84 -2.70
N ASP A 417 9.66 5.93 -2.30
CA ASP A 417 11.09 5.96 -2.00
C ASP A 417 11.28 6.01 -0.49
N ASN A 418 12.06 5.06 0.04
CA ASN A 418 12.56 5.09 1.41
C ASN A 418 14.01 5.58 1.41
N LEU A 419 14.29 6.72 2.04
CA LEU A 419 15.65 7.26 2.12
C LEU A 419 16.47 6.45 3.13
N VAL A 420 17.57 5.88 2.66
CA VAL A 420 18.57 5.23 3.50
C VAL A 420 19.48 6.29 4.12
N ASP A 421 19.90 7.26 3.31
CA ASP A 421 20.62 8.47 3.72
C ASP A 421 20.28 9.65 2.79
N GLU A 422 21.07 10.73 2.82
CA GLU A 422 20.82 11.92 2.01
C GLU A 422 21.12 11.75 0.51
N TYR A 423 21.85 10.69 0.11
CA TYR A 423 22.26 10.37 -1.26
C TYR A 423 21.65 9.07 -1.80
N ILE A 424 21.26 8.13 -0.93
CA ILE A 424 20.80 6.79 -1.30
C ILE A 424 19.36 6.58 -0.85
N TYR A 425 18.54 6.02 -1.74
CA TYR A 425 17.17 5.61 -1.43
C TYR A 425 16.83 4.26 -2.06
N ILE A 426 15.82 3.60 -1.50
CA ILE A 426 15.25 2.34 -2.00
C ILE A 426 13.89 2.67 -2.62
N PRO A 427 13.77 2.73 -3.95
CA PRO A 427 12.50 2.88 -4.65
C PRO A 427 11.74 1.56 -4.73
N MET A 428 10.42 1.64 -4.59
CA MET A 428 9.47 0.57 -4.90
C MET A 428 8.40 1.12 -5.82
N GLN A 429 8.26 0.55 -7.01
CA GLN A 429 7.38 1.05 -8.05
C GLN A 429 6.37 0.00 -8.50
N ILE A 430 5.11 0.42 -8.63
CA ILE A 430 4.02 -0.31 -9.30
C ILE A 430 3.54 0.56 -10.45
N ALA A 431 3.39 -0.02 -11.64
CA ALA A 431 2.87 0.68 -12.81
C ALA A 431 1.82 -0.16 -13.53
N VAL A 432 0.72 0.46 -13.95
CA VAL A 432 -0.39 -0.24 -14.63
C VAL A 432 -0.83 0.53 -15.85
N ALA A 433 -0.93 -0.16 -16.98
CA ALA A 433 -1.30 0.43 -18.26
C ALA A 433 -2.79 0.76 -18.34
N TYR A 434 -3.08 1.94 -18.87
CA TYR A 434 -4.43 2.34 -19.29
C TYR A 434 -4.59 2.36 -20.82
N SER A 435 -3.52 2.00 -21.54
CA SER A 435 -3.53 1.72 -22.98
C SER A 435 -3.42 0.22 -23.27
N ALA A 436 -3.94 -0.22 -24.40
CA ALA A 436 -3.80 -1.60 -24.84
C ALA A 436 -2.34 -1.93 -25.19
N TYR A 437 -1.88 -3.10 -24.76
CA TYR A 437 -0.61 -3.68 -25.17
C TYR A 437 -0.86 -5.02 -25.87
N LEU A 438 -0.24 -5.23 -27.05
CA LEU A 438 -0.55 -6.38 -27.92
C LEU A 438 -2.05 -6.50 -28.28
N GLY A 439 -2.77 -5.37 -28.21
CA GLY A 439 -4.19 -5.27 -28.51
C GLY A 439 -5.12 -5.75 -27.40
N TYR A 440 -4.63 -5.95 -26.17
CA TYR A 440 -5.44 -6.27 -24.98
C TYR A 440 -4.96 -5.48 -23.75
N PRO A 441 -5.77 -5.37 -22.68
CA PRO A 441 -5.40 -4.61 -21.48
C PRO A 441 -4.57 -5.43 -20.49
N GLY A 442 -4.09 -4.78 -19.42
CA GLY A 442 -3.43 -5.47 -18.30
C GLY A 442 -1.90 -5.56 -18.39
N TYR A 443 -1.25 -4.68 -19.17
CA TYR A 443 0.19 -4.50 -19.00
C TYR A 443 0.49 -3.82 -17.66
N GLY A 444 1.44 -4.36 -16.90
CA GLY A 444 1.86 -3.80 -15.63
C GLY A 444 3.28 -4.19 -15.25
N GLU A 445 3.83 -3.46 -14.30
CA GLU A 445 5.20 -3.61 -13.80
C GLU A 445 5.21 -3.53 -12.26
N LEU A 446 6.03 -4.39 -11.64
CA LEU A 446 6.37 -4.32 -10.22
C LEU A 446 7.89 -4.33 -10.10
N LEU A 447 8.45 -3.30 -9.47
CA LEU A 447 9.88 -3.01 -9.49
C LEU A 447 10.36 -2.56 -8.11
N THR A 448 11.60 -2.88 -7.78
CA THR A 448 12.33 -2.33 -6.63
C THR A 448 13.80 -2.16 -6.97
N GLY A 449 14.57 -1.38 -6.22
CA GLY A 449 15.99 -1.27 -6.49
C GLY A 449 16.73 -0.28 -5.61
N VAL A 450 17.69 0.41 -6.23
CA VAL A 450 18.53 1.41 -5.57
C VAL A 450 18.53 2.68 -6.40
N GLY A 451 18.38 3.80 -5.72
CA GLY A 451 18.46 5.13 -6.28
C GLY A 451 19.56 5.95 -5.63
N LEU A 452 20.18 6.79 -6.46
CA LEU A 452 21.17 7.80 -6.06
C LEU A 452 20.61 9.18 -6.35
N GLN A 453 20.86 10.14 -5.47
CA GLN A 453 20.40 11.52 -5.61
C GLN A 453 21.45 12.50 -5.11
N ASN A 454 21.35 13.76 -5.52
CA ASN A 454 22.00 14.84 -4.79
C ASN A 454 21.24 15.17 -3.50
N LYS A 455 21.98 15.75 -2.54
CA LYS A 455 21.43 16.20 -1.26
C LYS A 455 20.28 17.18 -1.46
N PHE A 456 19.20 16.98 -0.72
CA PHE A 456 18.09 17.92 -0.68
C PHE A 456 18.52 19.24 -0.03
N SER A 457 18.12 20.36 -0.64
CA SER A 457 18.29 21.70 -0.07
C SER A 457 17.01 22.50 -0.24
N LYS A 458 16.63 23.28 0.77
CA LYS A 458 15.50 24.22 0.67
C LYS A 458 15.78 25.39 -0.27
N ASP A 459 17.06 25.70 -0.48
CA ASP A 459 17.50 26.83 -1.33
C ASP A 459 17.63 26.43 -2.81
N SER A 460 17.61 25.12 -3.11
CA SER A 460 17.64 24.60 -4.47
C SER A 460 16.28 24.02 -4.84
N GLN A 461 15.75 24.45 -5.98
CA GLN A 461 14.58 23.81 -6.57
C GLN A 461 14.93 22.51 -7.29
N HIS A 462 16.20 22.18 -7.49
CA HIS A 462 16.63 21.04 -8.29
C HIS A 462 17.15 19.91 -7.42
N GLN A 463 16.49 18.75 -7.50
CA GLN A 463 17.00 17.48 -7.00
C GLN A 463 17.09 16.48 -8.15
N VAL A 464 18.32 16.20 -8.59
CA VAL A 464 18.62 15.24 -9.66
C VAL A 464 18.86 13.87 -9.04
N PHE A 465 18.37 12.84 -9.70
CA PHE A 465 18.55 11.47 -9.26
C PHE A 465 18.76 10.51 -10.42
N GLY A 466 19.34 9.36 -10.12
CA GLY A 466 19.39 8.19 -10.99
C GLY A 466 18.87 6.97 -10.23
N GLN A 467 18.31 6.00 -10.93
CA GLN A 467 17.82 4.76 -10.31
C GLN A 467 18.07 3.54 -11.19
N LEU A 468 18.33 2.43 -10.52
CA LEU A 468 18.44 1.09 -11.10
C LEU A 468 17.44 0.17 -10.38
N LEU A 469 16.45 -0.30 -11.12
CA LEU A 469 15.35 -1.11 -10.64
C LEU A 469 15.39 -2.49 -11.29
N VAL A 470 15.05 -3.50 -10.51
CA VAL A 470 14.81 -4.88 -10.96
C VAL A 470 13.41 -5.29 -10.53
N GLY A 471 12.80 -6.16 -11.32
CA GLY A 471 11.49 -6.69 -10.97
C GLY A 471 10.90 -7.45 -12.13
N THR A 472 9.60 -7.31 -12.37
CA THR A 472 8.88 -8.07 -13.38
C THR A 472 7.88 -7.22 -14.13
N ASN A 473 7.64 -7.57 -15.39
CA ASN A 473 6.45 -7.18 -16.13
C ASN A 473 5.68 -8.43 -16.59
N VAL A 474 4.75 -8.22 -17.53
CA VAL A 474 3.91 -9.28 -18.11
C VAL A 474 4.67 -10.41 -18.81
N HIS A 475 5.94 -10.19 -19.15
CA HIS A 475 6.79 -11.13 -19.87
C HIS A 475 7.81 -11.83 -18.98
N GLY A 476 7.92 -11.42 -17.71
CA GLY A 476 8.89 -11.95 -16.76
C GLY A 476 9.87 -10.89 -16.24
N PRO A 477 11.06 -11.31 -15.79
CA PRO A 477 12.02 -10.43 -15.13
C PRO A 477 12.55 -9.31 -16.02
N ILE A 478 12.59 -8.10 -15.49
CA ILE A 478 13.07 -6.89 -16.17
C ILE A 478 14.05 -6.09 -15.30
N LEU A 479 14.92 -5.34 -15.97
CA LEU A 479 15.81 -4.32 -15.44
C LEU A 479 15.38 -2.97 -16.01
N LYS A 480 15.20 -1.98 -15.16
CA LYS A 480 14.83 -0.61 -15.54
C LYS A 480 15.83 0.36 -14.95
N TYR A 481 16.45 1.19 -15.77
CA TYR A 481 17.38 2.21 -15.30
C TYR A 481 17.00 3.56 -15.87
N GLY A 482 17.30 4.63 -15.16
CA GLY A 482 16.94 5.98 -15.61
C GLY A 482 17.52 7.08 -14.76
N VAL A 483 17.36 8.30 -15.26
CA VAL A 483 17.72 9.56 -14.59
C VAL A 483 16.51 10.47 -14.55
N GLY A 484 16.42 11.28 -13.50
CA GLY A 484 15.26 12.12 -13.27
C GLY A 484 15.58 13.40 -12.52
N LEU A 485 14.57 14.25 -12.45
CA LEU A 485 14.60 15.55 -11.80
C LEU A 485 13.32 15.74 -10.99
N ASN A 486 13.49 16.10 -9.73
CA ASN A 486 12.47 16.70 -8.90
C ASN A 486 12.67 18.22 -8.92
N TYR A 487 11.72 18.93 -9.54
CA TYR A 487 11.65 20.38 -9.47
C TYR A 487 10.76 20.79 -8.29
N GLY A 488 11.38 21.25 -7.21
CA GLY A 488 10.73 21.57 -5.95
C GLY A 488 9.86 22.81 -6.02
N LEU A 489 8.59 22.63 -5.68
CA LEU A 489 7.62 23.71 -5.47
C LEU A 489 7.67 24.20 -4.03
N ASN A 490 7.88 23.27 -3.08
CA ASN A 490 8.15 23.53 -1.68
C ASN A 490 8.81 22.28 -1.05
N ASP A 491 8.98 22.27 0.27
CA ASP A 491 9.57 21.17 1.03
C ASP A 491 8.81 19.83 0.90
N ARG A 492 7.51 19.88 0.59
CA ARG A 492 6.64 18.71 0.46
C ARG A 492 6.32 18.34 -0.98
N LEU A 493 6.29 19.28 -1.92
CA LEU A 493 5.81 19.06 -3.28
C LEU A 493 6.89 19.30 -4.33
N ALA A 494 6.94 18.42 -5.33
CA ALA A 494 7.77 18.57 -6.53
C ALA A 494 6.98 18.22 -7.79
N ILE A 495 7.41 18.80 -8.91
CA ILE A 495 7.16 18.22 -10.23
C ILE A 495 8.23 17.13 -10.46
N TYR A 496 7.78 15.93 -10.81
CA TYR A 496 8.60 14.76 -11.03
C TYR A 496 8.81 14.51 -12.52
N GLY A 497 10.06 14.37 -12.95
CA GLY A 497 10.42 13.96 -14.30
C GLY A 497 11.41 12.79 -14.28
N LEU A 498 11.23 11.83 -15.18
CA LEU A 498 12.07 10.63 -15.28
C LEU A 498 12.24 10.21 -16.76
N ALA A 499 13.42 9.75 -17.13
CA ALA A 499 13.68 9.15 -18.45
C ALA A 499 14.66 7.97 -18.35
N GLY A 500 14.49 6.95 -19.19
CA GLY A 500 15.40 5.80 -19.17
C GLY A 500 15.03 4.67 -20.12
N GLN A 501 15.50 3.44 -19.82
CA GLN A 501 15.16 2.23 -20.56
C GLN A 501 14.78 1.06 -19.65
N THR A 502 13.90 0.20 -20.16
CA THR A 502 13.55 -1.10 -19.58
C THR A 502 14.05 -2.22 -20.51
N LEU A 503 14.68 -3.23 -19.93
CA LEU A 503 15.26 -4.39 -20.62
C LEU A 503 14.75 -5.67 -19.95
N ALA A 504 14.46 -6.70 -20.72
CA ALA A 504 14.28 -8.04 -20.16
C ALA A 504 15.62 -8.62 -19.67
N LEU A 505 15.56 -9.33 -18.56
CA LEU A 505 16.71 -10.03 -17.95
C LEU A 505 16.83 -11.49 -18.40
N ASP A 506 15.80 -12.03 -19.05
CA ASP A 506 15.78 -13.40 -19.55
C ASP A 506 15.93 -13.43 -21.09
N LYS A 507 15.68 -14.60 -21.70
CA LYS A 507 15.75 -14.76 -23.16
C LYS A 507 14.62 -14.05 -23.91
N VAL A 508 13.65 -13.46 -23.20
CA VAL A 508 12.57 -12.72 -23.82
C VAL A 508 13.11 -11.41 -24.34
N LYS A 509 12.97 -11.17 -25.65
CA LYS A 509 13.48 -9.94 -26.28
C LYS A 509 12.51 -8.78 -26.07
N PHE A 510 12.38 -8.31 -24.84
CA PHE A 510 11.62 -7.10 -24.47
C PHE A 510 12.56 -5.92 -24.22
N LYS A 511 12.30 -4.78 -24.85
CA LYS A 511 13.04 -3.52 -24.67
C LYS A 511 12.12 -2.33 -24.92
N THR A 512 12.29 -1.25 -24.17
CA THR A 512 11.55 0.00 -24.33
C THR A 512 12.34 1.18 -23.74
N ASP A 513 12.19 2.35 -24.34
CA ASP A 513 12.62 3.63 -23.77
C ASP A 513 11.41 4.26 -23.06
N TYR A 514 11.60 4.94 -21.93
CA TYR A 514 10.46 5.51 -21.21
C TYR A 514 10.67 6.94 -20.76
N LEU A 515 9.56 7.66 -20.68
CA LEU A 515 9.45 9.01 -20.13
C LEU A 515 8.37 9.03 -19.05
N GLY A 516 8.64 9.72 -17.94
CA GLY A 516 7.74 9.88 -16.81
C GLY A 516 7.56 11.36 -16.46
N LEU A 517 6.31 11.77 -16.19
CA LEU A 517 5.97 13.10 -15.71
C LEU A 517 4.87 13.01 -14.64
N GLY A 518 5.06 13.69 -13.51
CA GLY A 518 4.07 13.66 -12.44
C GLY A 518 4.42 14.56 -11.27
N VAL A 519 4.04 14.11 -10.08
CA VAL A 519 4.22 14.85 -8.83
C VAL A 519 4.87 13.98 -7.76
N THR A 520 5.66 14.62 -6.91
CA THR A 520 6.27 13.98 -5.74
C THR A 520 5.77 14.66 -4.48
N TYR A 521 5.23 13.86 -3.56
CA TYR A 521 4.98 14.26 -2.17
C TYR A 521 6.11 13.76 -1.27
N ARG A 522 6.68 14.63 -0.45
CA ARG A 522 7.87 14.38 0.36
C ARG A 522 7.58 14.72 1.81
N PHE A 523 8.06 13.87 2.69
CA PHE A 523 7.87 14.05 4.12
C PHE A 523 8.91 13.26 4.90
N SER A 524 9.06 13.56 6.18
CA SER A 524 9.74 12.66 7.10
C SER A 524 8.77 12.12 8.14
N VAL A 525 9.06 10.92 8.64
CA VAL A 525 8.42 10.37 9.82
C VAL A 525 9.50 10.04 10.85
N PRO A 526 9.21 10.14 12.14
CA PRO A 526 10.18 9.75 13.16
C PRO A 526 10.47 8.23 13.17
N GLY A 527 11.66 7.84 13.62
CA GLY A 527 12.07 6.43 13.78
C GLY A 527 13.22 6.24 14.77
N TRP A 528 13.59 4.97 15.01
CA TRP A 528 14.56 4.47 16.02
C TRP A 528 15.57 3.48 15.43
#